data_AF-A0A7I4YAJ0-F1
#
_entry.id   AF-A0A7I4YAJ0-F1
#
_cell.length_a   1.000
_cell.length_b   1.000
_cell.length_c   1.000
_cell.angle_alpha   90.00
_cell.angle_beta   90.00
_cell.angle_gamma   90.00
#
_symmetry.space_group_name_H-M   'P 1'
#
loop_
_entity.id
_entity.type
_entity.pdbx_description
1 polymer ?
#
loop_
_entity_poly.entity_id
_entity_poly.type
_entity_poly.pdbx_seq_one_letter_code
_entity_poly.pdbx_strand_id
1 'polypeptide(L)'
;MEVEQCDSGIQTSSRCTSEGDIDGIYEDEQAMCGLTDLVSSCLSKAGSGHNRTNSGQQPQPFLRASLFTGIPPTIQFYTKGTKVTKPNKKITSRLTWCHNSLLPIVMRHSLAASHFTIVDESLFYIGYWGRHLKSSQYRTLKPYQKVNHYPGAFHIGRKDRLWMHIEKQQRRFGEKVYGIMPKTYLLPKDYDQMRDYLAASPANHVIVKPPASARGTGISVTRKIKDIPEKTQLVAQHYVDRPLTINGAKFDLRLYVYVPSLEPLRIYIYEEGLVRFASVPYSRCLSTLSNKYMHLTNYSINKLAEQNGVADSPVPKWRLTQLWEYFENEGIDSSAVREQIEDVIMKAFIACEKAIREHMVRHIQHGFVCHELFGVDILLDEDLRPWLLEVNISPSLHSGTALDVSVKAPLAKDVLNMAGINVPPCMENLATADYSTKPRNWPKEEEHTQKESAWTAAFLDEGRLNRRILKRFTREDLRILVEFEDEYTRRGNFRLIFPTADTAYMQSYFVQPVYANLLLQQWQIDQEAHGREVGIARLETLCCQRVIRRLESEDEC
;
A
#
# COMPACT_ATOMS: atom_id res chain seq x y z
N MET A 1 23.04 33.93 -22.37
CA MET A 1 23.43 34.03 -23.79
C MET A 1 22.78 32.84 -24.48
N GLU A 2 21.76 32.92 -25.32
CA GLU A 2 20.92 33.94 -25.99
C GLU A 2 19.57 33.18 -26.17
N VAL A 3 18.43 33.61 -25.64
CA VAL A 3 17.43 34.57 -26.16
C VAL A 3 17.16 34.44 -27.66
N GLU A 4 16.01 33.87 -28.03
CA GLU A 4 15.25 34.28 -29.22
C GLU A 4 13.77 34.43 -28.85
N GLN A 5 13.29 35.65 -29.05
CA GLN A 5 11.90 36.09 -29.00
C GLN A 5 11.26 35.87 -30.38
N CYS A 6 9.99 35.47 -30.41
CA CYS A 6 9.08 35.87 -31.48
C CYS A 6 7.82 36.46 -30.85
N ASP A 7 7.59 37.71 -31.21
CA ASP A 7 6.47 38.56 -30.84
C ASP A 7 5.51 38.70 -32.04
N SER A 8 4.35 39.31 -31.80
CA SER A 8 3.19 39.61 -32.67
C SER A 8 1.99 38.68 -32.40
N GLY A 9 0.83 39.14 -31.93
CA GLY A 9 0.25 40.48 -31.86
C GLY A 9 -1.12 40.41 -32.55
N ILE A 10 -2.22 40.69 -31.84
CA ILE A 10 -3.50 41.18 -32.39
C ILE A 10 -4.38 41.71 -31.24
N GLN A 11 -5.09 42.77 -31.58
CA GLN A 11 -5.70 43.81 -30.77
C GLN A 11 -7.00 43.44 -30.05
N THR A 12 -7.24 44.24 -29.02
CA THR A 12 -8.47 44.55 -28.28
C THR A 12 -9.72 44.80 -29.13
N SER A 13 -10.90 44.36 -28.67
CA SER A 13 -12.10 45.23 -28.65
C SER A 13 -13.16 44.72 -27.64
N SER A 14 -13.75 45.69 -26.94
CA SER A 14 -14.84 45.64 -25.97
C SER A 14 -16.22 45.54 -26.61
N ARG A 15 -17.20 44.91 -25.93
CA ARG A 15 -18.61 45.41 -25.86
C ARG A 15 -19.45 44.66 -24.82
N CYS A 16 -20.21 45.44 -24.04
CA CYS A 16 -21.26 45.06 -23.09
C CYS A 16 -22.59 44.70 -23.78
N THR A 17 -23.60 44.40 -22.94
CA THR A 17 -25.04 44.09 -23.14
C THR A 17 -25.32 42.59 -23.30
N SER A 18 -26.29 41.95 -22.65
CA SER A 18 -27.54 42.43 -22.03
C SER A 18 -28.06 41.44 -20.97
N GLU A 19 -28.95 41.92 -20.12
CA GLU A 19 -29.85 41.18 -19.22
C GLU A 19 -30.62 40.06 -19.94
N GLY A 20 -30.92 38.99 -19.20
CA GLY A 20 -31.80 37.89 -19.60
C GLY A 20 -32.21 37.09 -18.36
N ASP A 21 -33.51 37.09 -18.11
CA ASP A 21 -34.20 36.69 -16.89
C ASP A 21 -34.08 35.21 -16.46
N ILE A 22 -34.43 35.08 -15.18
CA ILE A 22 -34.75 33.93 -14.34
C ILE A 22 -35.78 33.01 -15.01
N ASP A 23 -35.52 31.69 -15.05
CA ASP A 23 -36.46 30.62 -14.67
C ASP A 23 -35.88 29.23 -15.01
N GLY A 24 -35.88 28.32 -14.02
CA GLY A 24 -35.64 26.89 -14.23
C GLY A 24 -34.68 26.21 -13.26
N ILE A 25 -34.94 26.27 -11.95
CA ILE A 25 -34.32 25.39 -10.95
C ILE A 25 -35.44 24.67 -10.19
N TYR A 26 -35.99 23.62 -10.79
CA TYR A 26 -36.86 22.64 -10.11
C TYR A 26 -36.77 21.29 -10.83
N GLU A 27 -35.60 20.64 -10.82
CA GLU A 27 -35.45 19.23 -11.25
C GLU A 27 -34.41 18.42 -10.43
N ASP A 28 -34.09 18.81 -9.18
CA ASP A 28 -33.00 18.16 -8.42
C ASP A 28 -33.43 17.10 -7.38
N GLU A 29 -34.72 16.84 -7.16
CA GLU A 29 -35.17 15.87 -6.14
C GLU A 29 -35.25 14.40 -6.62
N GLN A 30 -35.51 14.14 -7.90
CA GLN A 30 -35.70 12.76 -8.40
C GLN A 30 -34.39 11.97 -8.55
N ALA A 31 -33.23 12.65 -8.61
CA ALA A 31 -31.95 12.00 -8.86
C ALA A 31 -31.30 11.41 -7.59
N MET A 32 -31.51 12.03 -6.43
CA MET A 32 -31.06 11.53 -5.11
C MET A 32 -31.77 10.23 -4.73
N CYS A 33 -33.04 10.08 -5.09
CA CYS A 33 -33.79 8.85 -4.89
C CYS A 33 -33.21 7.71 -5.75
N GLY A 34 -32.87 7.98 -7.03
CA GLY A 34 -32.46 6.95 -7.99
C GLY A 34 -31.20 6.14 -7.62
N LEU A 35 -30.09 6.77 -7.22
CA LEU A 35 -28.86 6.03 -6.87
C LEU A 35 -29.02 5.28 -5.54
N THR A 36 -29.68 5.91 -4.58
CA THR A 36 -29.94 5.37 -3.24
C THR A 36 -30.91 4.18 -3.32
N ASP A 37 -31.91 4.25 -4.19
CA ASP A 37 -32.83 3.15 -4.51
C ASP A 37 -32.13 2.01 -5.27
N LEU A 38 -31.23 2.32 -6.20
CA LEU A 38 -30.45 1.31 -6.94
C LEU A 38 -29.49 0.55 -6.02
N VAL A 39 -28.84 1.27 -5.08
CA VAL A 39 -27.96 0.69 -4.07
C VAL A 39 -28.78 -0.10 -3.03
N SER A 40 -29.88 0.46 -2.55
CA SER A 40 -30.80 -0.21 -1.61
C SER A 40 -31.44 -1.46 -2.21
N SER A 41 -31.74 -1.48 -3.52
CA SER A 41 -32.20 -2.68 -4.24
C SER A 41 -31.13 -3.78 -4.32
N CYS A 42 -29.84 -3.40 -4.40
CA CYS A 42 -28.74 -4.37 -4.38
C CYS A 42 -28.49 -4.93 -2.97
N LEU A 43 -28.65 -4.11 -1.93
CA LEU A 43 -28.51 -4.50 -0.53
C LEU A 43 -29.71 -5.32 -0.02
N SER A 44 -30.94 -4.97 -0.40
CA SER A 44 -32.17 -5.67 0.05
C SER A 44 -32.29 -7.10 -0.51
N LYS A 45 -31.77 -7.36 -1.71
CA LYS A 45 -31.67 -8.72 -2.27
C LYS A 45 -30.71 -9.64 -1.51
N ALA A 46 -29.88 -9.10 -0.61
CA ALA A 46 -29.02 -9.88 0.28
C ALA A 46 -29.70 -10.24 1.62
N GLY A 47 -30.86 -9.64 1.94
CA GLY A 47 -31.45 -9.67 3.29
C GLY A 47 -32.67 -10.57 3.51
N SER A 48 -33.26 -11.20 2.50
CA SER A 48 -34.46 -12.04 2.69
C SER A 48 -34.25 -13.49 2.24
N GLY A 49 -34.10 -14.41 3.19
CA GLY A 49 -34.04 -15.83 2.88
C GLY A 49 -33.88 -16.74 4.10
N HIS A 50 -34.84 -16.73 5.03
CA HIS A 50 -35.02 -17.88 5.92
C HIS A 50 -35.87 -18.96 5.20
N ASN A 51 -35.38 -20.20 5.28
CA ASN A 51 -35.99 -21.47 4.87
C ASN A 51 -36.11 -21.78 3.36
N ARG A 52 -35.17 -22.58 2.84
CA ARG A 52 -35.41 -23.96 2.33
C ARG A 52 -34.11 -24.58 1.80
N THR A 53 -33.86 -25.82 2.22
CA THR A 53 -32.76 -26.69 1.81
C THR A 53 -32.80 -26.96 0.30
N ASN A 54 -31.85 -26.39 -0.45
CA ASN A 54 -31.46 -26.86 -1.77
C ASN A 54 -29.95 -26.64 -1.92
N SER A 55 -29.22 -27.68 -2.30
CA SER A 55 -27.75 -27.76 -2.40
C SER A 55 -27.17 -27.00 -3.61
N GLY A 56 -27.72 -25.82 -3.92
CA GLY A 56 -27.09 -24.82 -4.79
C GLY A 56 -26.59 -23.68 -3.92
N GLN A 57 -25.27 -23.46 -3.85
CA GLN A 57 -24.68 -22.33 -3.11
C GLN A 57 -25.39 -21.03 -3.49
N GLN A 58 -26.02 -20.39 -2.52
CA GLN A 58 -26.63 -19.07 -2.71
C GLN A 58 -25.56 -18.08 -3.21
N PRO A 59 -25.91 -17.19 -4.16
CA PRO A 59 -24.96 -16.22 -4.68
C PRO A 59 -24.53 -15.24 -3.58
N GLN A 60 -23.23 -14.95 -3.53
CA GLN A 60 -22.63 -13.98 -2.61
C GLN A 60 -23.02 -12.54 -2.99
N PRO A 61 -23.08 -11.61 -2.02
CA PRO A 61 -23.52 -10.24 -2.30
C PRO A 61 -22.48 -9.45 -3.12
N PHE A 62 -22.94 -8.67 -4.10
CA PHE A 62 -22.09 -7.78 -4.89
C PHE A 62 -21.56 -6.57 -4.10
N LEU A 63 -22.38 -6.03 -3.20
CA LEU A 63 -22.03 -4.89 -2.37
C LEU A 63 -21.84 -5.31 -0.92
N ARG A 64 -20.92 -4.64 -0.26
CA ARG A 64 -20.76 -4.66 1.18
C ARG A 64 -21.20 -3.30 1.74
N ALA A 65 -22.16 -3.31 2.66
CA ALA A 65 -22.56 -2.10 3.38
C ALA A 65 -21.39 -1.51 4.19
N SER A 66 -21.41 -0.19 4.37
CA SER A 66 -20.56 0.45 5.37
C SER A 66 -21.04 0.11 6.78
N LEU A 67 -20.14 0.19 7.76
CA LEU A 67 -20.51 0.19 9.17
C LEU A 67 -21.32 1.41 9.58
N PHE A 68 -21.24 2.50 8.78
CA PHE A 68 -21.75 3.81 9.20
C PHE A 68 -22.86 4.34 8.29
N THR A 69 -23.89 4.92 8.91
CA THR A 69 -25.00 5.56 8.20
C THR A 69 -24.51 6.72 7.34
N GLY A 70 -25.04 6.81 6.12
CA GLY A 70 -24.66 7.86 5.16
C GLY A 70 -23.36 7.60 4.40
N ILE A 71 -22.62 6.52 4.72
CA ILE A 71 -21.40 6.15 4.01
C ILE A 71 -21.72 5.16 2.88
N PRO A 72 -21.31 5.44 1.62
CA PRO A 72 -21.59 4.55 0.49
C PRO A 72 -21.00 3.15 0.65
N PRO A 73 -21.72 2.10 0.20
CA PRO A 73 -21.17 0.75 0.21
C PRO A 73 -20.02 0.59 -0.78
N THR A 74 -19.20 -0.42 -0.54
CA THR A 74 -18.10 -0.82 -1.41
C THR A 74 -18.45 -2.08 -2.19
N ILE A 75 -17.87 -2.24 -3.37
CA ILE A 75 -17.94 -3.48 -4.15
C ILE A 75 -17.13 -4.56 -3.42
N GLN A 76 -17.72 -5.74 -3.28
CA GLN A 76 -17.07 -6.90 -2.69
C GLN A 76 -16.50 -7.81 -3.78
N PHE A 77 -15.20 -8.11 -3.67
CA PHE A 77 -14.45 -8.95 -4.59
C PHE A 77 -14.27 -10.36 -4.05
N TYR A 78 -14.31 -11.32 -4.98
CA TYR A 78 -14.26 -12.75 -4.68
C TYR A 78 -13.20 -13.45 -5.54
N THR A 79 -12.83 -14.67 -5.15
CA THR A 79 -11.97 -15.54 -5.97
C THR A 79 -12.75 -16.17 -7.12
N LYS A 80 -12.00 -16.65 -8.12
CA LYS A 80 -12.54 -17.38 -9.27
C LYS A 80 -13.51 -18.48 -8.84
N GLY A 81 -14.64 -18.60 -9.54
CA GLY A 81 -15.65 -19.64 -9.31
C GLY A 81 -16.75 -19.26 -8.32
N THR A 82 -16.61 -18.15 -7.60
CA THR A 82 -17.66 -17.65 -6.70
C THR A 82 -18.83 -17.11 -7.50
N LYS A 83 -20.05 -17.57 -7.22
CA LYS A 83 -21.28 -16.98 -7.78
C LYS A 83 -21.62 -15.71 -7.00
N VAL A 84 -21.75 -14.58 -7.69
CA VAL A 84 -22.04 -13.27 -7.09
C VAL A 84 -23.33 -12.72 -7.66
N THR A 85 -24.16 -12.09 -6.83
CA THR A 85 -25.41 -11.45 -7.28
C THR A 85 -25.11 -10.43 -8.38
N LYS A 86 -25.91 -10.42 -9.45
CA LYS A 86 -25.66 -9.54 -10.59
C LYS A 86 -26.28 -8.17 -10.32
N PRO A 87 -25.51 -7.07 -10.38
CA PRO A 87 -26.07 -5.74 -10.27
C PRO A 87 -26.93 -5.39 -11.50
N ASN A 88 -27.73 -4.34 -11.40
CA ASN A 88 -28.53 -3.87 -12.53
C ASN A 88 -27.66 -3.41 -13.72
N LYS A 89 -28.26 -3.26 -14.90
CA LYS A 89 -27.53 -2.89 -16.13
C LYS A 89 -26.86 -1.52 -16.06
N LYS A 90 -27.46 -0.54 -15.36
CA LYS A 90 -26.90 0.82 -15.20
C LYS A 90 -25.58 0.82 -14.42
N ILE A 91 -25.48 -0.04 -13.40
CA ILE A 91 -24.25 -0.23 -12.62
C ILE A 91 -23.25 -1.05 -13.45
N THR A 92 -23.69 -2.19 -13.98
CA THR A 92 -22.81 -3.13 -14.70
C THR A 92 -22.08 -2.47 -15.87
N SER A 93 -22.73 -1.56 -16.61
CA SER A 93 -22.11 -0.85 -17.74
C SER A 93 -20.98 0.11 -17.33
N ARG A 94 -20.85 0.43 -16.04
CA ARG A 94 -19.82 1.34 -15.49
C ARG A 94 -18.75 0.61 -14.67
N LEU A 95 -18.88 -0.71 -14.49
CA LEU A 95 -17.88 -1.53 -13.80
C LEU A 95 -16.75 -1.85 -14.76
N THR A 96 -15.91 -0.86 -15.05
CA THR A 96 -14.85 -0.98 -16.04
C THR A 96 -13.46 -0.85 -15.40
N TRP A 97 -12.54 -1.72 -15.84
CA TRP A 97 -11.16 -1.75 -15.39
C TRP A 97 -10.20 -1.56 -16.56
N CYS A 98 -9.18 -0.73 -16.39
CA CYS A 98 -8.21 -0.46 -17.44
C CYS A 98 -7.35 -1.69 -17.79
N HIS A 99 -7.36 -2.09 -19.06
CA HIS A 99 -6.52 -3.14 -19.61
C HIS A 99 -5.07 -2.67 -19.73
N ASN A 100 -4.13 -3.51 -19.34
CA ASN A 100 -2.71 -3.38 -19.66
C ASN A 100 -1.99 -4.71 -19.42
N SER A 101 -0.75 -4.81 -19.87
CA SER A 101 0.06 -6.04 -19.77
C SER A 101 0.46 -6.41 -18.34
N LEU A 102 0.40 -5.47 -17.39
CA LEU A 102 0.79 -5.68 -15.99
C LEU A 102 -0.38 -6.13 -15.10
N LEU A 103 -1.62 -6.09 -15.60
CA LEU A 103 -2.80 -6.57 -14.87
C LEU A 103 -2.73 -8.10 -14.63
N PRO A 104 -2.54 -8.56 -13.38
CA PRO A 104 -2.34 -9.97 -13.08
C PRO A 104 -3.56 -10.82 -13.40
N ILE A 105 -3.36 -12.03 -13.91
CA ILE A 105 -4.44 -12.99 -14.21
C ILE A 105 -5.31 -13.27 -12.99
N VAL A 106 -4.71 -13.39 -11.80
CA VAL A 106 -5.45 -13.60 -10.54
C VAL A 106 -6.39 -12.44 -10.22
N MET A 107 -6.00 -11.19 -10.52
CA MET A 107 -6.87 -10.03 -10.39
C MET A 107 -7.97 -10.03 -11.45
N ARG A 108 -7.65 -10.37 -12.72
CA ARG A 108 -8.68 -10.49 -13.78
C ARG A 108 -9.77 -11.48 -13.41
N HIS A 109 -9.40 -12.61 -12.81
CA HIS A 109 -10.39 -13.58 -12.34
C HIS A 109 -11.30 -13.01 -11.24
N SER A 110 -10.75 -12.22 -10.32
CA SER A 110 -11.53 -11.58 -9.24
C SER A 110 -12.45 -10.47 -9.76
N LEU A 111 -11.95 -9.66 -10.70
CA LEU A 111 -12.72 -8.65 -11.42
C LEU A 111 -13.89 -9.29 -12.18
N ALA A 112 -13.63 -10.36 -12.94
CA ALA A 112 -14.66 -11.07 -13.69
C ALA A 112 -15.73 -11.70 -12.79
N ALA A 113 -15.33 -12.29 -11.65
CA ALA A 113 -16.27 -12.81 -10.65
C ALA A 113 -17.18 -11.72 -10.06
N SER A 114 -16.73 -10.46 -10.12
CA SER A 114 -17.42 -9.28 -9.60
C SER A 114 -18.02 -8.42 -10.71
N HIS A 115 -18.29 -9.01 -11.88
CA HIS A 115 -18.97 -8.39 -13.04
C HIS A 115 -18.25 -7.21 -13.70
N PHE A 116 -16.94 -7.06 -13.50
CA PHE A 116 -16.16 -6.03 -14.19
C PHE A 116 -15.86 -6.40 -15.64
N THR A 117 -15.88 -5.39 -16.51
CA THR A 117 -15.43 -5.46 -17.89
C THR A 117 -14.06 -4.80 -18.01
N ILE A 118 -13.13 -5.47 -18.69
CA ILE A 118 -11.79 -4.93 -18.94
C ILE A 118 -11.81 -4.13 -20.25
N VAL A 119 -11.36 -2.88 -20.22
CA VAL A 119 -11.48 -1.90 -21.31
C VAL A 119 -10.14 -1.23 -21.62
N ASP A 120 -10.00 -0.64 -22.81
CA ASP A 120 -8.81 0.14 -23.18
C ASP A 120 -8.63 1.41 -22.32
N GLU A 121 -7.39 1.91 -22.18
CA GLU A 121 -7.05 3.11 -21.39
C GLU A 121 -7.75 4.39 -21.91
N SER A 122 -8.15 4.42 -23.18
CA SER A 122 -8.91 5.53 -23.79
C SER A 122 -10.39 5.57 -23.37
N LEU A 123 -10.92 4.49 -22.80
CA LEU A 123 -12.32 4.38 -22.38
C LEU A 123 -12.50 4.75 -20.90
N PHE A 124 -13.75 4.91 -20.48
CA PHE A 124 -14.09 5.13 -19.07
C PHE A 124 -13.67 3.91 -18.22
N TYR A 125 -12.87 4.13 -17.17
CA TYR A 125 -12.50 3.12 -16.18
C TYR A 125 -12.50 3.69 -14.75
N ILE A 126 -12.83 2.84 -13.78
CA ILE A 126 -12.79 3.17 -12.34
C ILE A 126 -11.61 2.54 -11.61
N GLY A 127 -11.00 1.49 -12.18
CA GLY A 127 -9.84 0.84 -11.61
C GLY A 127 -8.67 0.77 -12.58
N TYR A 128 -7.46 1.00 -12.05
CA TYR A 128 -6.20 0.88 -12.77
C TYR A 128 -5.20 0.07 -11.93
N TRP A 129 -4.69 -1.02 -12.52
CA TRP A 129 -3.55 -1.74 -11.98
C TRP A 129 -2.50 -1.87 -13.05
N GLY A 130 -1.43 -1.09 -12.97
CA GLY A 130 -0.48 -0.99 -14.07
C GLY A 130 0.85 -0.41 -13.66
N ARG A 131 1.48 0.29 -14.61
CA ARG A 131 2.76 0.95 -14.39
C ARG A 131 2.57 2.17 -13.50
N HIS A 132 3.68 2.67 -12.96
CA HIS A 132 3.69 3.97 -12.31
C HIS A 132 3.25 5.06 -13.29
N LEU A 133 2.24 5.84 -12.90
CA LEU A 133 1.70 6.93 -13.72
C LEU A 133 2.67 8.12 -13.73
N LYS A 134 2.67 8.89 -14.83
CA LYS A 134 3.43 10.16 -14.87
C LYS A 134 2.76 11.20 -13.97
N SER A 135 3.51 12.19 -13.48
CA SER A 135 2.98 13.26 -12.61
C SER A 135 1.80 14.02 -13.23
N SER A 136 1.75 14.17 -14.56
CA SER A 136 0.60 14.79 -15.25
C SER A 136 -0.65 13.91 -15.20
N GLN A 137 -0.49 12.59 -15.30
CA GLN A 137 -1.60 11.62 -15.25
C GLN A 137 -2.21 11.54 -13.84
N TYR A 138 -1.40 11.63 -12.78
CA TYR A 138 -1.94 11.67 -11.40
C TYR A 138 -2.88 12.86 -11.17
N ARG A 139 -2.64 14.01 -11.83
CA ARG A 139 -3.48 15.21 -11.69
C ARG A 139 -4.83 15.09 -12.39
N THR A 140 -4.98 14.17 -13.34
CA THR A 140 -6.23 13.96 -14.09
C THR A 140 -7.14 12.94 -13.42
N LEU A 141 -6.67 12.25 -12.38
CA LEU A 141 -7.44 11.21 -11.70
C LEU A 141 -8.68 11.79 -11.02
N LYS A 142 -9.80 11.10 -11.21
CA LYS A 142 -11.11 11.46 -10.65
C LYS A 142 -11.30 10.78 -9.29
N PRO A 143 -12.13 11.35 -8.39
CA PRO A 143 -12.33 10.82 -7.03
C PRO A 143 -12.88 9.39 -7.00
N TYR A 144 -13.65 8.97 -8.01
CA TYR A 144 -14.17 7.61 -8.09
C TYR A 144 -13.15 6.57 -8.61
N GLN A 145 -11.97 7.01 -9.07
CA GLN A 145 -10.95 6.11 -9.60
C GLN A 145 -10.09 5.54 -8.46
N LYS A 146 -9.53 4.35 -8.69
CA LYS A 146 -8.53 3.73 -7.83
C LYS A 146 -7.31 3.31 -8.65
N VAL A 147 -6.12 3.69 -8.18
CA VAL A 147 -4.85 3.40 -8.85
C VAL A 147 -3.85 2.78 -7.86
N ASN A 148 -3.06 1.82 -8.35
CA ASN A 148 -2.26 0.92 -7.52
C ASN A 148 -0.85 1.43 -7.13
N HIS A 149 -0.58 2.73 -7.27
CA HIS A 149 0.72 3.33 -6.95
C HIS A 149 0.60 4.74 -6.39
N TYR A 150 1.45 5.07 -5.40
CA TYR A 150 1.65 6.45 -4.98
C TYR A 150 2.69 7.16 -5.87
N PRO A 151 2.51 8.44 -6.22
CA PRO A 151 3.61 9.26 -6.70
C PRO A 151 4.69 9.35 -5.62
N GLY A 152 5.95 9.21 -6.00
CA GLY A 152 7.04 9.18 -5.03
C GLY A 152 7.36 7.79 -4.47
N ALA A 153 6.60 6.73 -4.78
CA ALA A 153 6.89 5.36 -4.34
C ALA A 153 8.30 4.87 -4.68
N PHE A 154 8.97 5.48 -5.67
CA PHE A 154 10.38 5.22 -5.97
C PHE A 154 11.34 5.55 -4.81
N HIS A 155 10.93 6.36 -3.82
CA HIS A 155 11.73 6.65 -2.62
C HIS A 155 11.96 5.40 -1.76
N ILE A 156 10.95 4.53 -1.66
CA ILE A 156 11.07 3.23 -0.99
C ILE A 156 11.46 2.11 -1.98
N GLY A 157 11.04 2.22 -3.24
CA GLY A 157 11.25 1.20 -4.26
C GLY A 157 12.66 1.12 -4.86
N ARG A 158 13.41 2.22 -4.89
CA ARG A 158 14.79 2.23 -5.39
C ARG A 158 15.77 2.01 -4.24
N LYS A 159 16.74 1.13 -4.46
CA LYS A 159 17.71 0.71 -3.42
C LYS A 159 18.56 1.87 -2.91
N ASP A 160 18.97 2.76 -3.81
CA ASP A 160 19.74 3.96 -3.47
C ASP A 160 18.93 4.93 -2.59
N ARG A 161 17.70 5.23 -2.98
CA ARG A 161 16.80 6.14 -2.24
C ARG A 161 16.39 5.56 -0.88
N LEU A 162 16.04 4.28 -0.84
CA LEU A 162 15.70 3.57 0.39
C LEU A 162 16.84 3.67 1.40
N TRP A 163 18.07 3.38 0.96
CA TRP A 163 19.25 3.49 1.82
C TRP A 163 19.49 4.92 2.30
N MET A 164 19.34 5.94 1.43
CA MET A 164 19.50 7.34 1.85
C MET A 164 18.56 7.71 3.01
N HIS A 165 17.31 7.25 2.96
CA HIS A 165 16.32 7.52 4.01
C HIS A 165 16.63 6.74 5.29
N ILE A 166 17.03 5.47 5.18
CA ILE A 166 17.43 4.65 6.34
C ILE A 166 18.69 5.21 7.00
N GLU A 167 19.72 5.54 6.23
CA GLU A 167 20.97 6.12 6.73
C GLU A 167 20.69 7.45 7.46
N LYS A 168 19.77 8.27 6.95
CA LYS A 168 19.36 9.50 7.62
C LYS A 168 18.74 9.21 9.01
N GLN A 169 17.92 8.17 9.12
CA GLN A 169 17.35 7.76 10.42
C GLN A 169 18.42 7.14 11.34
N GLN A 170 19.36 6.37 10.80
CA GLN A 170 20.51 5.85 11.58
C GLN A 170 21.36 6.98 12.16
N ARG A 171 21.55 8.09 11.44
CA ARG A 171 22.25 9.28 11.97
C ARG A 171 21.47 9.97 13.11
N ARG A 172 20.13 9.87 13.12
CA ARG A 172 19.28 10.48 14.16
C ARG A 172 19.15 9.60 15.40
N PHE A 173 18.98 8.29 15.22
CA PHE A 173 18.61 7.36 16.30
C PHE A 173 19.70 6.33 16.64
N GLY A 174 20.78 6.30 15.87
CA GLY A 174 21.85 5.32 15.99
C GLY A 174 21.57 4.00 15.28
N GLU A 175 22.65 3.28 14.98
CA GLU A 175 22.60 2.00 14.26
C GLU A 175 21.93 0.89 15.07
N LYS A 176 22.00 0.93 16.41
CA LYS A 176 21.31 -0.07 17.26
C LYS A 176 19.79 0.00 17.11
N VAL A 177 19.25 1.19 16.84
CA VAL A 177 17.79 1.42 16.75
C VAL A 177 17.30 1.29 15.32
N TYR A 178 18.05 1.84 14.35
CA TYR A 178 17.65 1.92 12.93
C TYR A 178 18.55 1.09 12.00
N GLY A 179 19.31 0.14 12.54
CA GLY A 179 20.15 -0.83 11.82
C GLY A 179 19.35 -1.94 11.14
N ILE A 180 18.31 -1.58 10.40
CA ILE A 180 17.35 -2.51 9.78
C ILE A 180 17.77 -3.03 8.40
N MET A 181 18.79 -2.41 7.79
CA MET A 181 19.29 -2.73 6.45
C MET A 181 20.82 -2.81 6.52
N PRO A 182 21.46 -3.77 5.82
CA PRO A 182 22.92 -3.88 5.84
C PRO A 182 23.59 -2.60 5.32
N LYS A 183 24.76 -2.25 5.88
CA LYS A 183 25.52 -1.05 5.48
C LYS A 183 25.68 -1.02 3.97
N THR A 184 25.34 0.12 3.38
CA THR A 184 25.31 0.28 1.92
C THR A 184 26.12 1.51 1.50
N TYR A 185 26.81 1.39 0.38
CA TYR A 185 27.63 2.41 -0.26
C TYR A 185 27.00 2.76 -1.61
N LEU A 186 26.76 4.05 -1.85
CA LEU A 186 26.15 4.56 -3.08
C LEU A 186 27.27 4.96 -4.05
N LEU A 187 27.47 4.19 -5.11
CA LEU A 187 28.53 4.45 -6.09
C LEU A 187 28.07 5.42 -7.18
N PRO A 188 28.95 6.32 -7.68
CA PRO A 188 30.38 6.43 -7.37
C PRO A 188 30.72 7.19 -6.08
N LYS A 189 29.73 7.85 -5.44
CA LYS A 189 29.94 8.78 -4.32
C LYS A 189 30.72 8.17 -3.15
N ASP A 190 30.39 6.95 -2.77
CA ASP A 190 30.96 6.27 -1.60
C ASP A 190 32.03 5.21 -1.99
N TYR A 191 32.63 5.33 -3.18
CA TYR A 191 33.59 4.34 -3.69
C TYR A 191 34.81 4.17 -2.79
N ASP A 192 35.43 5.27 -2.36
CA ASP A 192 36.59 5.23 -1.46
C ASP A 192 36.24 4.59 -0.11
N GLN A 193 35.10 4.95 0.48
CA GLN A 193 34.63 4.36 1.74
C GLN A 193 34.39 2.85 1.61
N MET A 194 33.83 2.40 0.47
CA MET A 194 33.64 0.99 0.16
C MET A 194 35.00 0.28 -0.03
N ARG A 195 35.95 0.90 -0.73
CA ARG A 195 37.31 0.37 -0.90
C ARG A 195 37.99 0.16 0.46
N ASP A 196 37.93 1.17 1.32
CA ASP A 196 38.55 1.13 2.63
C ASP A 196 37.89 0.05 3.51
N TYR A 197 36.57 -0.09 3.43
CA TYR A 197 35.83 -1.19 4.05
C TYR A 197 36.29 -2.57 3.55
N LEU A 198 36.41 -2.77 2.24
CA LEU A 198 36.88 -4.04 1.67
C LEU A 198 38.34 -4.35 2.06
N ALA A 199 39.18 -3.33 2.22
CA ALA A 199 40.58 -3.47 2.63
C ALA A 199 40.73 -3.78 4.13
N ALA A 200 39.78 -3.36 4.97
CA ALA A 200 39.87 -3.49 6.42
C ALA A 200 39.84 -4.93 6.94
N SER A 201 39.21 -5.88 6.22
CA SER A 201 39.16 -7.28 6.61
C SER A 201 38.99 -8.21 5.40
N PRO A 202 39.68 -9.36 5.34
CA PRO A 202 39.48 -10.35 4.28
C PRO A 202 38.09 -10.99 4.30
N ALA A 203 37.36 -10.90 5.42
CA ALA A 203 35.98 -11.35 5.55
C ALA A 203 34.96 -10.35 4.97
N ASN A 204 35.39 -9.13 4.64
CA ASN A 204 34.48 -8.12 4.12
C ASN A 204 34.13 -8.41 2.65
N HIS A 205 32.85 -8.60 2.40
CA HIS A 205 32.29 -8.83 1.08
C HIS A 205 31.14 -7.86 0.83
N VAL A 206 30.95 -7.51 -0.43
CA VAL A 206 29.81 -6.70 -0.87
C VAL A 206 29.01 -7.45 -1.92
N ILE A 207 27.70 -7.26 -1.87
CA ILE A 207 26.78 -7.56 -2.96
C ILE A 207 26.53 -6.27 -3.75
N VAL A 208 26.94 -6.28 -5.01
CA VAL A 208 26.79 -5.15 -5.93
C VAL A 208 25.51 -5.32 -6.71
N LYS A 209 24.67 -4.28 -6.73
CA LYS A 209 23.33 -4.30 -7.31
C LYS A 209 23.10 -3.02 -8.13
N PRO A 210 22.39 -3.08 -9.26
CA PRO A 210 21.93 -1.85 -9.92
C PRO A 210 20.83 -1.17 -9.07
N PRO A 211 20.76 0.19 -9.03
CA PRO A 211 19.85 0.90 -8.12
C PRO A 211 18.35 0.63 -8.37
N ALA A 212 17.96 0.44 -9.65
CA ALA A 212 16.58 0.32 -10.10
C ALA A 212 16.31 -0.95 -10.95
N SER A 213 17.13 -1.99 -10.78
CA SER A 213 16.92 -3.29 -11.43
C SER A 213 16.19 -4.29 -10.52
N ALA A 214 15.61 -5.32 -11.13
CA ALA A 214 14.86 -6.39 -10.49
C ALA A 214 15.27 -7.77 -11.06
N ARG A 215 14.71 -8.85 -10.49
CA ARG A 215 14.92 -10.26 -10.94
C ARG A 215 16.36 -10.79 -10.85
N GLY A 216 17.21 -10.12 -10.08
CA GLY A 216 18.60 -10.51 -9.88
C GLY A 216 19.55 -10.13 -11.03
N THR A 217 19.07 -9.37 -12.02
CA THR A 217 19.90 -8.93 -13.16
C THR A 217 20.97 -7.92 -12.72
N GLY A 218 22.23 -8.22 -13.04
CA GLY A 218 23.37 -7.36 -12.72
C GLY A 218 23.86 -7.47 -11.28
N ILE A 219 23.42 -8.49 -10.52
CA ILE A 219 23.86 -8.74 -9.15
C ILE A 219 25.08 -9.64 -9.14
N SER A 220 26.10 -9.25 -8.38
CA SER A 220 27.28 -10.07 -8.09
C SER A 220 27.70 -9.89 -6.64
N VAL A 221 28.28 -10.94 -6.05
CA VAL A 221 28.96 -10.85 -4.75
C VAL A 221 30.46 -10.84 -5.03
N THR A 222 31.18 -9.88 -4.48
CA THR A 222 32.63 -9.79 -4.66
C THR A 222 33.31 -9.15 -3.44
N ARG A 223 34.60 -9.40 -3.35
CA ARG A 223 35.54 -8.73 -2.45
C ARG A 223 36.60 -7.93 -3.19
N LYS A 224 36.69 -8.13 -4.51
CA LYS A 224 37.78 -7.59 -5.32
C LYS A 224 37.33 -6.23 -5.83
N ILE A 225 38.02 -5.18 -5.41
CA ILE A 225 37.73 -3.81 -5.83
C ILE A 225 37.72 -3.66 -7.36
N LYS A 226 38.60 -4.39 -8.06
CA LYS A 226 38.70 -4.41 -9.52
C LYS A 226 37.46 -4.96 -10.24
N ASP A 227 36.61 -5.73 -9.55
CA ASP A 227 35.37 -6.24 -10.13
C ASP A 227 34.24 -5.19 -10.05
N ILE A 228 34.47 -4.05 -9.38
CA ILE A 228 33.49 -3.00 -9.12
C ILE A 228 33.84 -1.75 -9.95
N PRO A 229 33.05 -1.42 -10.99
CA PRO A 229 33.30 -0.24 -11.81
C PRO A 229 33.21 1.05 -10.99
N GLU A 230 34.26 1.89 -11.05
CA GLU A 230 34.38 3.10 -10.25
C GLU A 230 33.35 4.18 -10.61
N LYS A 231 33.02 4.32 -11.91
CA LYS A 231 32.17 5.41 -12.41
C LYS A 231 30.72 5.00 -12.65
N THR A 232 30.36 3.74 -12.41
CA THR A 232 29.00 3.24 -12.67
C THR A 232 28.10 3.45 -11.46
N GLN A 233 26.87 3.93 -11.71
CA GLN A 233 25.87 4.05 -10.65
C GLN A 233 25.42 2.67 -10.16
N LEU A 234 25.87 2.31 -8.97
CA LEU A 234 25.64 1.01 -8.35
C LEU A 234 25.38 1.20 -6.86
N VAL A 235 24.79 0.17 -6.27
CA VAL A 235 24.63 0.02 -4.83
C VAL A 235 25.50 -1.14 -4.40
N ALA A 236 26.55 -0.86 -3.63
CA ALA A 236 27.39 -1.88 -3.01
C ALA A 236 26.99 -2.03 -1.55
N GLN A 237 26.45 -3.19 -1.18
CA GLN A 237 25.91 -3.43 0.15
C GLN A 237 26.71 -4.53 0.85
N HIS A 238 26.95 -4.38 2.15
CA HIS A 238 27.53 -5.43 2.99
C HIS A 238 26.79 -6.76 2.76
N TYR A 239 27.53 -7.81 2.41
CA TYR A 239 26.95 -9.12 2.18
C TYR A 239 26.78 -9.86 3.50
N VAL A 240 25.55 -10.16 3.87
CA VAL A 240 25.23 -11.03 5.03
C VAL A 240 25.69 -12.44 4.70
N ASP A 241 26.84 -12.81 5.26
CA ASP A 241 27.61 -14.04 4.98
C ASP A 241 27.31 -15.19 5.98
N ARG A 242 26.49 -14.90 6.99
CA ARG A 242 25.97 -15.87 7.95
C ARG A 242 24.43 -15.87 7.92
N PRO A 243 23.79 -16.18 6.77
CA PRO A 243 22.35 -16.29 6.69
C PRO A 243 21.86 -17.51 7.48
N LEU A 244 20.64 -17.45 8.01
CA LEU A 244 19.95 -18.66 8.42
C LEU A 244 19.80 -19.59 7.20
N THR A 245 20.02 -20.88 7.41
CA THR A 245 19.84 -21.90 6.37
C THR A 245 18.90 -22.98 6.86
N ILE A 246 18.11 -23.54 5.95
CA ILE A 246 17.24 -24.69 6.21
C ILE A 246 17.69 -25.78 5.26
N ASN A 247 18.01 -26.96 5.80
CA ASN A 247 18.62 -28.07 5.05
C ASN A 247 19.86 -27.63 4.26
N GLY A 248 20.66 -26.72 4.84
CA GLY A 248 21.85 -26.13 4.23
C GLY A 248 21.57 -25.12 3.12
N ALA A 249 20.33 -24.86 2.72
CA ALA A 249 20.01 -23.88 1.68
C ALA A 249 19.74 -22.48 2.27
N LYS A 250 20.33 -21.46 1.66
CA LYS A 250 19.99 -20.04 1.93
C LYS A 250 18.57 -19.76 1.44
N PHE A 251 17.82 -18.95 2.16
CA PHE A 251 16.50 -18.49 1.74
C PHE A 251 16.27 -17.02 2.05
N ASP A 252 15.26 -16.42 1.43
CA ASP A 252 14.71 -15.13 1.84
C ASP A 252 13.19 -15.16 1.90
N LEU A 253 12.62 -14.16 2.56
CA LEU A 253 11.19 -13.99 2.74
C LEU A 253 10.69 -12.91 1.79
N ARG A 254 9.71 -13.26 0.96
CA ARG A 254 8.87 -12.31 0.23
C ARG A 254 7.59 -12.10 1.03
N LEU A 255 7.50 -10.95 1.67
CA LEU A 255 6.33 -10.51 2.42
C LEU A 255 5.53 -9.51 1.58
N TYR A 256 4.21 -9.53 1.74
CA TYR A 256 3.31 -8.61 1.06
C TYR A 256 2.82 -7.56 2.04
N VAL A 257 3.14 -6.29 1.77
CA VAL A 257 2.75 -5.16 2.62
C VAL A 257 1.84 -4.24 1.82
N TYR A 258 0.68 -3.92 2.36
CA TYR A 258 -0.30 -3.05 1.72
C TYR A 258 -0.44 -1.73 2.48
N VAL A 259 -0.37 -0.63 1.74
CA VAL A 259 -0.52 0.74 2.26
C VAL A 259 -1.69 1.39 1.54
N PRO A 260 -2.87 1.49 2.17
CA PRO A 260 -4.04 2.17 1.60
C PRO A 260 -4.03 3.68 1.83
N SER A 261 -3.29 4.17 2.83
CA SER A 261 -3.12 5.60 3.08
C SER A 261 -1.75 5.92 3.67
N LEU A 262 -1.23 7.10 3.31
CA LEU A 262 -0.04 7.72 3.87
C LEU A 262 -0.38 8.80 4.91
N GLU A 263 -1.65 9.22 4.99
CA GLU A 263 -2.11 10.26 5.92
C GLU A 263 -3.58 10.00 6.32
N PRO A 264 -3.82 9.28 7.44
CA PRO A 264 -2.80 8.67 8.28
C PRO A 264 -2.07 7.52 7.59
N LEU A 265 -0.79 7.31 7.91
CA LEU A 265 -0.02 6.17 7.45
C LEU A 265 -0.62 4.90 8.05
N ARG A 266 -1.01 3.96 7.18
CA ARG A 266 -1.55 2.65 7.57
C ARG A 266 -0.77 1.57 6.86
N ILE A 267 -0.18 0.65 7.62
CA ILE A 267 0.65 -0.42 7.10
C ILE A 267 0.02 -1.74 7.50
N TYR A 268 -0.34 -2.53 6.50
CA TYR A 268 -0.87 -3.87 6.69
C TYR A 268 0.12 -4.89 6.14
N ILE A 269 0.38 -5.95 6.89
CA ILE A 269 1.12 -7.13 6.39
C ILE A 269 0.11 -8.22 6.04
N TYR A 270 0.33 -8.91 4.92
CA TYR A 270 -0.45 -10.10 4.59
C TYR A 270 0.07 -11.29 5.43
N GLU A 271 -0.84 -12.07 6.01
CA GLU A 271 -0.46 -13.23 6.85
C GLU A 271 0.28 -14.33 6.07
N GLU A 272 0.16 -14.33 4.74
CA GLU A 272 0.90 -15.23 3.86
C GLU A 272 1.98 -14.53 3.03
N GLY A 273 2.97 -15.31 2.61
CA GLY A 273 4.12 -14.86 1.85
C GLY A 273 4.77 -16.00 1.08
N LEU A 274 5.95 -15.76 0.53
CA LEU A 274 6.74 -16.80 -0.14
C LEU A 274 8.13 -16.87 0.47
N VAL A 275 8.54 -18.07 0.87
CA VAL A 275 9.92 -18.37 1.22
C VAL A 275 10.62 -18.88 -0.03
N ARG A 276 11.71 -18.23 -0.42
CA ARG A 276 12.41 -18.53 -1.68
C ARG A 276 13.80 -19.04 -1.37
N PHE A 277 14.05 -20.28 -1.75
CA PHE A 277 15.31 -20.95 -1.50
C PHE A 277 16.31 -20.73 -2.63
N ALA A 278 17.58 -20.77 -2.28
CA ALA A 278 18.68 -21.02 -3.19
C ALA A 278 18.67 -22.51 -3.62
N SER A 279 19.17 -22.80 -4.82
CA SER A 279 19.16 -24.16 -5.38
C SER A 279 20.33 -25.00 -4.87
N VAL A 280 21.41 -24.35 -4.44
CA VAL A 280 22.67 -24.99 -4.06
C VAL A 280 22.91 -24.74 -2.57
N PRO A 281 23.34 -25.76 -1.79
CA PRO A 281 23.70 -25.61 -0.38
C PRO A 281 24.69 -24.46 -0.17
N TYR A 282 24.44 -23.67 0.85
CA TYR A 282 25.20 -22.48 1.18
C TYR A 282 26.60 -22.83 1.69
N SER A 283 27.60 -22.09 1.21
CA SER A 283 28.96 -22.15 1.71
C SER A 283 29.51 -20.74 1.86
N ARG A 284 30.32 -20.53 2.89
CA ARG A 284 31.06 -19.28 3.13
C ARG A 284 32.40 -19.25 2.39
N CYS A 285 32.77 -20.33 1.70
CA CYS A 285 34.04 -20.43 1.01
C CYS A 285 34.15 -19.35 -0.08
N LEU A 286 35.26 -18.61 -0.12
CA LEU A 286 35.46 -17.54 -1.10
C LEU A 286 35.43 -18.02 -2.55
N SER A 287 35.73 -19.30 -2.79
CA SER A 287 35.66 -19.95 -4.09
C SER A 287 34.23 -20.06 -4.62
N THR A 288 33.21 -19.99 -3.77
CA THR A 288 31.81 -20.18 -4.17
C THR A 288 31.09 -18.86 -4.48
N LEU A 289 31.69 -17.70 -4.22
CA LEU A 289 31.06 -16.37 -4.38
C LEU A 289 30.51 -16.08 -5.79
N SER A 290 31.08 -16.72 -6.82
CA SER A 290 30.60 -16.62 -8.21
C SER A 290 29.33 -17.45 -8.48
N ASN A 291 28.99 -18.40 -7.62
CA ASN A 291 27.82 -19.28 -7.77
C ASN A 291 26.54 -18.55 -7.38
N LYS A 292 25.85 -18.05 -8.40
CA LYS A 292 24.60 -17.29 -8.27
C LYS A 292 23.45 -18.12 -7.70
N TYR A 293 23.45 -19.44 -7.92
CA TYR A 293 22.41 -20.36 -7.43
C TYR A 293 22.53 -20.69 -5.94
N MET A 294 23.63 -20.28 -5.32
CA MET A 294 23.89 -20.42 -3.88
C MET A 294 23.62 -19.10 -3.15
N HIS A 295 24.14 -18.00 -3.69
CA HIS A 295 24.17 -16.72 -2.97
C HIS A 295 22.94 -15.84 -3.23
N LEU A 296 22.19 -16.10 -4.30
CA LEU A 296 20.96 -15.39 -4.66
C LEU A 296 19.75 -16.33 -4.55
N THR A 297 18.65 -15.81 -4.02
CA THR A 297 17.40 -16.52 -3.70
C THR A 297 16.28 -16.21 -4.72
N ASN A 298 16.54 -15.34 -5.69
CA ASN A 298 15.53 -14.96 -6.67
C ASN A 298 15.07 -16.18 -7.49
N TYR A 299 13.76 -16.43 -7.49
CA TYR A 299 13.14 -17.53 -8.25
C TYR A 299 13.52 -17.51 -9.74
N SER A 300 13.66 -16.32 -10.35
CA SER A 300 14.05 -16.17 -11.77
C SER A 300 15.42 -16.75 -12.09
N ILE A 301 16.33 -16.77 -11.11
CA ILE A 301 17.67 -17.35 -11.22
C ILE A 301 17.61 -18.83 -10.88
N ASN A 302 17.06 -19.15 -9.71
CA ASN A 302 17.08 -20.51 -9.17
C ASN A 302 16.24 -21.52 -9.97
N LYS A 303 15.17 -21.10 -10.66
CA LYS A 303 14.45 -21.96 -11.60
C LYS A 303 15.31 -22.47 -12.78
N LEU A 304 16.43 -21.80 -13.08
CA LEU A 304 17.35 -22.19 -14.15
C LEU A 304 18.43 -23.16 -13.67
N ALA A 305 18.55 -23.41 -12.35
CA ALA A 305 19.57 -24.30 -11.83
C ALA A 305 19.38 -25.73 -12.35
N GLU A 306 18.15 -26.23 -12.32
CA GLU A 306 17.76 -27.53 -12.89
C GLU A 306 18.03 -27.59 -14.40
N GLN A 307 17.59 -26.55 -15.13
CA GLN A 307 17.78 -26.46 -16.59
C GLN A 307 19.25 -26.47 -17.00
N ASN A 308 20.13 -25.95 -16.15
CA ASN A 308 21.57 -25.91 -16.37
C ASN A 308 22.31 -27.09 -15.73
N GLY A 309 21.61 -28.11 -15.22
CA GLY A 309 22.20 -29.31 -14.61
C GLY A 309 22.95 -29.04 -13.30
N VAL A 310 22.65 -27.93 -12.61
CA VAL A 310 23.28 -27.54 -11.35
C VAL A 310 22.55 -28.13 -10.13
N ALA A 311 21.27 -28.49 -10.30
CA ALA A 311 20.45 -29.10 -9.26
C ALA A 311 19.61 -30.25 -9.85
N ASP A 312 19.43 -31.31 -9.08
CA ASP A 312 18.71 -32.53 -9.50
C ASP A 312 17.18 -32.42 -9.35
N SER A 313 16.70 -31.39 -8.65
CA SER A 313 15.28 -31.18 -8.39
C SER A 313 14.90 -29.70 -8.44
N PRO A 314 13.63 -29.38 -8.72
CA PRO A 314 13.12 -28.02 -8.61
C PRO A 314 13.35 -27.44 -7.23
N VAL A 315 13.69 -26.16 -7.21
CA VAL A 315 14.01 -25.43 -6.00
C VAL A 315 12.77 -25.31 -5.13
N PRO A 316 12.84 -25.67 -3.84
CA PRO A 316 11.67 -25.61 -2.98
C PRO A 316 11.18 -24.16 -2.85
N LYS A 317 9.88 -24.04 -2.65
CA LYS A 317 9.20 -22.79 -2.32
C LYS A 317 8.21 -23.10 -1.24
N TRP A 318 8.23 -22.36 -0.14
CA TRP A 318 7.26 -22.53 0.93
C TRP A 318 6.32 -21.34 1.01
N ARG A 319 5.13 -21.60 1.53
CA ARG A 319 4.30 -20.57 2.15
C ARG A 319 4.97 -20.05 3.41
N LEU A 320 4.56 -18.87 3.85
CA LEU A 320 5.12 -18.29 5.06
C LEU A 320 4.67 -19.07 6.31
N THR A 321 3.43 -19.58 6.31
CA THR A 321 2.91 -20.45 7.37
C THR A 321 3.74 -21.70 7.59
N GLN A 322 4.20 -22.34 6.51
CA GLN A 322 5.07 -23.53 6.59
C GLN A 322 6.43 -23.22 7.24
N LEU A 323 6.94 -21.98 7.11
CA LEU A 323 8.16 -21.57 7.81
C LEU A 323 7.92 -21.43 9.31
N TRP A 324 6.78 -20.87 9.71
CA TRP A 324 6.43 -20.73 11.12
C TRP A 324 6.23 -22.08 11.79
N GLU A 325 5.53 -23.01 11.13
CA GLU A 325 5.41 -24.40 11.56
C GLU A 325 6.80 -25.06 11.70
N TYR A 326 7.71 -24.83 10.75
CA TYR A 326 9.07 -25.32 10.83
C TYR A 326 9.83 -24.74 12.03
N PHE A 327 9.74 -23.42 12.28
CA PHE A 327 10.38 -22.78 13.43
C PHE A 327 9.87 -23.31 14.76
N GLU A 328 8.56 -23.48 14.89
CA GLU A 328 7.95 -24.05 16.10
C GLU A 328 8.44 -25.48 16.37
N ASN A 329 8.55 -26.31 15.32
CA ASN A 329 9.09 -27.67 15.43
C ASN A 329 10.58 -27.71 15.82
N GLU A 330 11.36 -26.70 15.42
CA GLU A 330 12.78 -26.54 15.80
C GLU A 330 12.96 -25.82 17.15
N GLY A 331 11.87 -25.46 17.85
CA GLY A 331 11.93 -24.75 19.14
C GLY A 331 12.32 -23.27 19.02
N ILE A 332 12.18 -22.67 17.85
CA ILE A 332 12.39 -21.24 17.60
C ILE A 332 11.09 -20.47 17.89
N ASP A 333 11.19 -19.38 18.66
CA ASP A 333 10.06 -18.48 18.91
C ASP A 333 9.68 -17.70 17.64
N SER A 334 8.71 -18.23 16.90
CA SER A 334 8.19 -17.64 15.67
C SER A 334 7.57 -16.25 15.92
N SER A 335 7.02 -16.00 17.11
CA SER A 335 6.36 -14.72 17.44
C SER A 335 7.39 -13.60 17.56
N ALA A 336 8.48 -13.84 18.31
CA ALA A 336 9.57 -12.88 18.45
C ALA A 336 10.23 -12.53 17.10
N VAL A 337 10.38 -13.49 16.19
CA VAL A 337 10.93 -13.23 14.85
C VAL A 337 9.96 -12.39 14.01
N ARG A 338 8.65 -12.68 14.09
CA ARG A 338 7.61 -11.91 13.38
C ARG A 338 7.57 -10.44 13.85
N GLU A 339 7.64 -10.21 15.15
CA GLU A 339 7.68 -8.85 15.73
C GLU A 339 8.90 -8.06 15.23
N GLN A 340 10.09 -8.68 15.20
CA GLN A 340 11.29 -8.04 14.68
C GLN A 340 11.18 -7.71 13.18
N ILE A 341 10.57 -8.61 12.39
CA ILE A 341 10.30 -8.37 10.97
C ILE A 341 9.35 -7.17 10.79
N GLU A 342 8.31 -7.09 11.60
CA GLU A 342 7.34 -6.00 11.56
C GLU A 342 7.95 -4.65 11.95
N ASP A 343 8.83 -4.63 12.96
CA ASP A 343 9.63 -3.45 13.33
C ASP A 343 10.50 -2.95 12.15
N VAL A 344 11.21 -3.87 11.48
CA VAL A 344 12.00 -3.56 10.28
C VAL A 344 11.14 -2.94 9.18
N ILE A 345 9.97 -3.53 8.91
CA ILE A 345 9.03 -3.04 7.91
C ILE A 345 8.54 -1.64 8.28
N MET A 346 7.98 -1.45 9.48
CA MET A 346 7.46 -0.16 9.93
C MET A 346 8.51 0.94 9.83
N LYS A 347 9.73 0.69 10.33
CA LYS A 347 10.83 1.66 10.28
C LYS A 347 11.22 2.03 8.84
N ALA A 348 11.19 1.08 7.90
CA ALA A 348 11.48 1.33 6.49
C ALA A 348 10.44 2.26 5.83
N PHE A 349 9.15 2.03 6.11
CA PHE A 349 8.08 2.88 5.61
C PHE A 349 8.10 4.27 6.24
N ILE A 350 8.31 4.38 7.56
CA ILE A 350 8.41 5.66 8.29
C ILE A 350 9.60 6.49 7.78
N ALA A 351 10.75 5.85 7.49
CA ALA A 351 11.91 6.54 6.94
C ALA A 351 11.61 7.24 5.60
N CYS A 352 10.77 6.61 4.76
CA CYS A 352 10.42 7.12 3.43
C CYS A 352 9.16 8.02 3.43
N GLU A 353 8.35 7.98 4.50
CA GLU A 353 7.00 8.54 4.55
C GLU A 353 6.94 10.00 4.10
N LYS A 354 7.74 10.89 4.71
CA LYS A 354 7.71 12.33 4.41
C LYS A 354 7.94 12.61 2.94
N ALA A 355 8.92 11.92 2.34
CA ALA A 355 9.27 12.12 0.94
C ALA A 355 8.14 11.67 0.00
N ILE A 356 7.52 10.52 0.28
CA ILE A 356 6.39 10.00 -0.51
C ILE A 356 5.16 10.90 -0.33
N ARG A 357 4.82 11.29 0.91
CA ARG A 357 3.69 12.18 1.21
C ARG A 357 3.84 13.54 0.52
N GLU A 358 5.03 14.14 0.50
CA GLU A 358 5.26 15.39 -0.23
C GLU A 358 5.01 15.26 -1.74
N HIS A 359 5.40 14.13 -2.35
CA HIS A 359 5.08 13.87 -3.77
C HIS A 359 3.59 13.67 -4.00
N MET A 360 2.91 12.95 -3.10
CA MET A 360 1.46 12.79 -3.12
C MET A 360 0.74 14.14 -3.09
N VAL A 361 1.08 14.99 -2.12
CA VAL A 361 0.51 16.34 -1.97
C VAL A 361 0.69 17.18 -3.24
N ARG A 362 1.85 17.10 -3.90
CA ARG A 362 2.15 17.91 -5.09
C ARG A 362 1.46 17.43 -6.37
N HIS A 363 1.01 16.19 -6.44
CA HIS A 363 0.62 15.56 -7.71
C HIS A 363 -0.79 14.97 -7.71
N ILE A 364 -1.42 14.80 -6.55
CA ILE A 364 -2.74 14.20 -6.42
C ILE A 364 -3.70 15.18 -5.75
N GLN A 365 -4.89 15.32 -6.33
CA GLN A 365 -5.98 16.10 -5.74
C GLN A 365 -6.75 15.33 -4.66
N HIS A 366 -6.85 14.00 -4.80
CA HIS A 366 -7.63 13.11 -3.93
C HIS A 366 -6.75 11.99 -3.37
N GLY A 367 -6.23 12.13 -2.14
CA GLY A 367 -5.25 11.20 -1.57
C GLY A 367 -5.71 9.74 -1.48
N PHE A 368 -7.02 9.51 -1.33
CA PHE A 368 -7.65 8.20 -1.21
C PHE A 368 -7.79 7.42 -2.53
N VAL A 369 -7.42 8.03 -3.67
CA VAL A 369 -7.41 7.38 -4.98
C VAL A 369 -6.25 6.40 -5.14
N CYS A 370 -5.13 6.66 -4.45
CA CYS A 370 -3.94 5.83 -4.54
C CYS A 370 -3.85 4.87 -3.36
N HIS A 371 -3.46 3.64 -3.66
CA HIS A 371 -3.13 2.61 -2.69
C HIS A 371 -1.99 1.77 -3.27
N GLU A 372 -1.21 1.07 -2.46
CA GLU A 372 -0.03 0.37 -2.99
C GLU A 372 0.25 -0.95 -2.28
N LEU A 373 0.56 -1.97 -3.08
CA LEU A 373 1.01 -3.28 -2.62
C LEU A 373 2.51 -3.38 -2.86
N PHE A 374 3.28 -3.53 -1.80
CA PHE A 374 4.71 -3.71 -1.82
C PHE A 374 5.08 -5.19 -1.60
N GLY A 375 6.14 -5.64 -2.26
CA GLY A 375 6.84 -6.88 -1.91
C GLY A 375 8.09 -6.57 -1.13
N VAL A 376 8.12 -6.88 0.15
CA VAL A 376 9.29 -6.67 1.02
C VAL A 376 10.12 -7.93 1.02
N ASP A 377 11.42 -7.78 0.79
CA ASP A 377 12.40 -8.88 0.79
C ASP A 377 13.21 -8.81 2.09
N ILE A 378 13.04 -9.80 2.97
CA ILE A 378 13.75 -9.92 4.25
C ILE A 378 14.66 -11.15 4.22
N LEU A 379 15.87 -11.01 4.77
CA LEU A 379 16.79 -12.12 5.05
C LEU A 379 16.93 -12.27 6.56
N LEU A 380 16.85 -13.50 7.07
CA LEU A 380 17.24 -13.81 8.46
C LEU A 380 18.70 -14.23 8.48
N ASP A 381 19.48 -13.71 9.42
CA ASP A 381 20.82 -14.25 9.71
C ASP A 381 20.76 -15.43 10.69
N GLU A 382 21.90 -16.07 10.95
CA GLU A 382 22.02 -17.23 11.84
C GLU A 382 21.56 -16.94 13.28
N ASP A 383 21.55 -15.66 13.69
CA ASP A 383 21.07 -15.19 14.99
C ASP A 383 19.58 -14.79 14.96
N LEU A 384 18.85 -15.18 13.89
CA LEU A 384 17.45 -14.87 13.64
C LEU A 384 17.13 -13.37 13.48
N ARG A 385 18.14 -12.52 13.28
CA ARG A 385 17.92 -11.09 13.07
C ARG A 385 17.44 -10.83 11.64
N PRO A 386 16.35 -10.07 11.45
CA PRO A 386 15.87 -9.70 10.13
C PRO A 386 16.62 -8.52 9.52
N TRP A 387 16.99 -8.69 8.25
CA TRP A 387 17.64 -7.68 7.42
C TRP A 387 16.76 -7.34 6.21
N LEU A 388 16.44 -6.06 6.06
CA LEU A 388 15.79 -5.55 4.86
C LEU A 388 16.75 -5.61 3.67
N LEU A 389 16.36 -6.33 2.61
CA LEU A 389 17.14 -6.40 1.37
C LEU A 389 16.69 -5.37 0.33
N GLU A 390 15.37 -5.29 0.10
CA GLU A 390 14.73 -4.36 -0.83
C GLU A 390 13.22 -4.29 -0.61
N VAL A 391 12.59 -3.23 -1.14
CA VAL A 391 11.14 -3.11 -1.23
C VAL A 391 10.75 -2.97 -2.70
N ASN A 392 9.92 -3.87 -3.19
CA ASN A 392 9.44 -3.89 -4.57
C ASN A 392 8.08 -3.21 -4.67
N ILE A 393 7.98 -2.10 -5.42
CA ILE A 393 6.71 -1.36 -5.63
C ILE A 393 5.72 -2.10 -6.54
N SER A 394 6.22 -3.01 -7.40
CA SER A 394 5.39 -3.84 -8.28
C SER A 394 5.74 -5.32 -8.08
N PRO A 395 5.36 -5.92 -6.94
CA PRO A 395 5.67 -7.31 -6.67
C PRO A 395 4.99 -8.22 -7.69
N SER A 396 5.68 -9.28 -8.13
CA SER A 396 5.13 -10.19 -9.12
C SER A 396 3.95 -10.99 -8.56
N LEU A 397 2.76 -10.73 -9.12
CA LEU A 397 1.54 -11.52 -8.89
C LEU A 397 1.34 -12.63 -9.94
N HIS A 398 2.38 -12.92 -10.75
CA HIS A 398 2.37 -14.07 -11.65
C HIS A 398 2.30 -15.37 -10.85
N SER A 399 1.40 -16.27 -11.24
CA SER A 399 1.10 -17.50 -10.50
C SER A 399 1.37 -18.71 -11.38
N GLY A 400 2.62 -19.17 -11.40
CA GLY A 400 3.07 -20.28 -12.26
C GLY A 400 2.93 -21.67 -11.62
N THR A 401 2.76 -21.73 -10.30
CA THR A 401 2.60 -22.98 -9.54
C THR A 401 1.32 -22.95 -8.70
N ALA A 402 0.83 -24.13 -8.29
CA ALA A 402 -0.32 -24.22 -7.39
C ALA A 402 -0.09 -23.47 -6.06
N LEU A 403 1.14 -23.51 -5.54
CA LEU A 403 1.53 -22.75 -4.35
C LEU A 403 1.43 -21.25 -4.60
N ASP A 404 1.95 -20.74 -5.72
CA ASP A 404 1.83 -19.31 -6.05
C ASP A 404 0.35 -18.88 -6.15
N VAL A 405 -0.51 -19.69 -6.78
CA VAL A 405 -1.95 -19.41 -6.89
C VAL A 405 -2.59 -19.36 -5.50
N SER A 406 -2.24 -20.30 -4.61
CA SER A 406 -2.83 -20.38 -3.27
C SER A 406 -2.52 -19.17 -2.38
N VAL A 407 -1.40 -18.48 -2.62
CA VAL A 407 -1.04 -17.25 -1.90
C VAL A 407 -1.59 -16.02 -2.63
N LYS A 408 -1.38 -15.94 -3.95
CA LYS A 408 -1.59 -14.71 -4.73
C LYS A 408 -3.05 -14.47 -5.13
N ALA A 409 -3.87 -15.51 -5.28
CA ALA A 409 -5.28 -15.32 -5.62
C ALA A 409 -6.08 -14.75 -4.44
N PRO A 410 -5.96 -15.27 -3.19
CA PRO A 410 -6.54 -14.62 -2.03
C PRO A 410 -6.00 -13.21 -1.80
N LEU A 411 -4.69 -13.02 -1.92
CA LEU A 411 -4.05 -11.70 -1.80
C LEU A 411 -4.63 -10.68 -2.79
N ALA A 412 -4.74 -11.05 -4.08
CA ALA A 412 -5.30 -10.17 -5.10
C ALA A 412 -6.74 -9.75 -4.78
N LYS A 413 -7.57 -10.69 -4.31
CA LYS A 413 -8.94 -10.43 -3.88
C LYS A 413 -8.97 -9.48 -2.67
N ASP A 414 -8.16 -9.74 -1.65
CA ASP A 414 -8.10 -8.89 -0.44
C ASP A 414 -7.59 -7.48 -0.76
N VAL A 415 -6.62 -7.34 -1.67
CA VAL A 415 -6.14 -6.03 -2.14
C VAL A 415 -7.26 -5.22 -2.82
N LEU A 416 -8.09 -5.87 -3.64
CA LEU A 416 -9.24 -5.20 -4.29
C LEU A 416 -10.31 -4.80 -3.28
N ASN A 417 -10.57 -5.63 -2.26
CA ASN A 417 -11.48 -5.30 -1.16
C ASN A 417 -10.96 -4.13 -0.32
N MET A 418 -9.67 -4.14 -0.01
CA MET A 418 -9.01 -3.08 0.75
C MET A 418 -8.96 -1.74 0.01
N ALA A 419 -8.89 -1.75 -1.33
CA ALA A 419 -8.94 -0.53 -2.12
C ALA A 419 -10.26 0.25 -1.95
N GLY A 420 -11.31 -0.40 -1.44
CA GLY A 420 -12.59 0.23 -1.12
C GLY A 420 -13.25 0.84 -2.34
N ILE A 421 -13.34 0.07 -3.43
CA ILE A 421 -13.92 0.56 -4.68
C ILE A 421 -15.43 0.69 -4.50
N ASN A 422 -15.96 1.88 -4.68
CA ASN A 422 -17.39 2.10 -4.66
C ASN A 422 -18.00 1.99 -6.07
N VAL A 423 -19.33 1.93 -6.13
CA VAL A 423 -20.05 2.08 -7.39
C VAL A 423 -19.89 3.53 -7.86
N PRO A 424 -19.44 3.79 -9.11
CA PRO A 424 -19.30 5.15 -9.59
C PRO A 424 -20.66 5.86 -9.64
N PRO A 425 -20.75 7.12 -9.16
CA PRO A 425 -21.97 7.93 -9.28
C PRO A 425 -22.32 8.19 -10.76
N CYS A 426 -23.53 8.69 -11.04
CA CYS A 426 -23.86 9.15 -12.40
C CYS A 426 -22.90 10.27 -12.82
N MET A 427 -22.46 10.28 -14.09
CA MET A 427 -21.56 11.35 -14.58
C MET A 427 -22.21 12.74 -14.51
N GLU A 428 -23.54 12.80 -14.61
CA GLU A 428 -24.32 14.03 -14.44
C GLU A 428 -24.27 14.53 -12.99
N ASN A 429 -24.20 13.62 -12.01
CA ASN A 429 -24.33 13.93 -10.59
C ASN A 429 -23.17 13.35 -9.76
N LEU A 430 -21.93 13.69 -10.15
CA LEU A 430 -20.71 13.36 -9.38
C LEU A 430 -20.73 13.91 -7.94
N ALA A 431 -21.65 14.83 -7.63
CA ALA A 431 -21.88 15.41 -6.31
C ALA A 431 -22.87 14.64 -5.41
N THR A 432 -23.70 13.74 -5.95
CA THR A 432 -24.86 13.16 -5.24
C THR A 432 -24.60 11.85 -4.48
N ALA A 433 -23.45 11.22 -4.68
CA ALA A 433 -22.96 10.30 -3.66
C ALA A 433 -22.20 11.16 -2.66
N ASP A 434 -22.79 11.44 -1.49
CA ASP A 434 -22.14 12.21 -0.42
C ASP A 434 -20.90 11.47 0.09
N TYR A 435 -19.81 11.56 -0.65
CA TYR A 435 -18.49 11.23 -0.16
C TYR A 435 -17.92 12.38 0.67
N SER A 436 -18.58 13.53 0.77
CA SER A 436 -18.01 14.78 1.27
C SER A 436 -16.54 14.99 0.81
N THR A 437 -16.20 14.52 -0.41
CA THR A 437 -14.82 14.51 -0.90
C THR A 437 -14.47 15.87 -1.45
N LYS A 438 -14.35 16.83 -0.54
CA LYS A 438 -13.55 18.02 -0.78
C LYS A 438 -12.17 17.53 -1.25
N PRO A 439 -11.68 17.97 -2.43
CA PRO A 439 -10.30 17.73 -2.84
C PRO A 439 -9.36 18.08 -1.68
N ARG A 440 -8.20 17.43 -1.59
CA ARG A 440 -7.21 17.73 -0.55
C ARG A 440 -6.79 19.22 -0.55
N ASN A 441 -6.88 19.87 -1.71
CA ASN A 441 -6.58 21.30 -1.89
C ASN A 441 -7.77 22.23 -1.59
N TRP A 442 -8.91 21.68 -1.17
CA TRP A 442 -9.99 22.49 -0.62
C TRP A 442 -9.57 23.03 0.75
N PRO A 443 -9.87 24.29 1.08
CA PRO A 443 -9.56 24.84 2.39
C PRO A 443 -10.12 23.96 3.51
N LYS A 444 -9.23 23.47 4.40
CA LYS A 444 -9.63 22.86 5.66
C LYS A 444 -10.44 23.89 6.45
N GLU A 445 -11.43 23.43 7.21
CA GLU A 445 -12.16 24.31 8.12
C GLU A 445 -11.18 24.89 9.16
N GLU A 446 -11.34 26.16 9.51
CA GLU A 446 -10.40 26.87 10.40
C GLU A 446 -10.24 26.15 11.73
N GLU A 447 -11.35 25.64 12.29
CA GLU A 447 -11.35 24.81 13.50
C GLU A 447 -10.41 23.60 13.37
N HIS A 448 -10.42 22.91 12.23
CA HIS A 448 -9.56 21.75 12.01
C HIS A 448 -8.09 22.14 11.88
N THR A 449 -7.79 23.23 11.17
CA THR A 449 -6.41 23.74 11.05
C THR A 449 -5.84 24.18 12.40
N GLN A 450 -6.64 24.83 13.24
CA GLN A 450 -6.27 25.20 14.60
C GLN A 450 -6.03 23.96 15.47
N LYS A 451 -6.92 22.96 15.40
CA LYS A 451 -6.79 21.70 16.13
C LYS A 451 -5.53 20.93 15.72
N GLU A 452 -5.28 20.80 14.42
CA GLU A 452 -4.09 20.13 13.87
C GLU A 452 -2.80 20.79 14.37
N SER A 453 -2.74 22.12 14.31
CA SER A 453 -1.58 22.89 14.78
C SER A 453 -1.36 22.73 16.28
N ALA A 454 -2.44 22.80 17.08
CA ALA A 454 -2.36 22.67 18.53
C ALA A 454 -1.85 21.29 18.98
N TRP A 455 -2.38 20.20 18.41
CA TRP A 455 -2.00 18.84 18.83
C TRP A 455 -0.65 18.39 18.29
N THR A 456 -0.23 18.89 17.11
CA THR A 456 1.13 18.65 16.63
C THR A 456 2.17 19.39 17.47
N ALA A 457 1.89 20.65 17.86
CA ALA A 457 2.74 21.39 18.79
C ALA A 457 2.79 20.72 20.18
N ALA A 458 1.65 20.31 20.73
CA ALA A 458 1.60 19.61 22.01
C ALA A 458 2.37 18.29 22.00
N PHE A 459 2.33 17.53 20.90
CA PHE A 459 3.13 16.31 20.78
C PHE A 459 4.63 16.59 20.75
N LEU A 460 5.06 17.68 20.10
CA LEU A 460 6.47 18.09 20.07
C LEU A 460 6.96 18.55 21.45
N ASP A 461 6.11 19.22 22.22
CA ASP A 461 6.41 19.71 23.56
C ASP A 461 6.42 18.57 24.60
N GLU A 462 5.36 17.76 24.64
CA GLU A 462 5.18 16.71 25.65
C GLU A 462 5.90 15.39 25.31
N GLY A 463 6.26 15.16 24.04
CA GLY A 463 6.90 13.92 23.57
C GLY A 463 6.01 12.68 23.64
N ARG A 464 4.69 12.84 23.85
CA ARG A 464 3.73 11.73 24.01
C ARG A 464 2.36 12.06 23.44
N LEU A 465 1.57 11.03 23.18
CA LEU A 465 0.19 11.19 22.75
C LEU A 465 -0.70 11.67 23.90
N ASN A 466 -1.71 12.47 23.54
CA ASN A 466 -2.66 13.03 24.49
C ASN A 466 -4.08 12.58 24.13
N ARG A 467 -4.71 11.81 25.01
CA ARG A 467 -6.08 11.29 24.85
C ARG A 467 -7.11 12.39 24.55
N ARG A 468 -6.85 13.64 24.95
CA ARG A 468 -7.74 14.79 24.70
C ARG A 468 -7.93 15.10 23.21
N ILE A 469 -7.03 14.64 22.32
CA ILE A 469 -7.22 14.74 20.86
C ILE A 469 -8.54 14.11 20.38
N LEU A 470 -9.07 13.12 21.11
CA LEU A 470 -10.33 12.42 20.82
C LEU A 470 -11.57 13.04 21.50
N LYS A 471 -11.44 14.13 22.28
CA LYS A 471 -12.59 14.70 23.01
C LYS A 471 -13.62 15.35 22.09
N ARG A 472 -13.17 16.12 21.11
CA ARG A 472 -14.02 16.83 20.13
C ARG A 472 -13.53 16.50 18.74
N PHE A 473 -14.35 15.86 17.92
CA PHE A 473 -14.01 15.53 16.54
C PHE A 473 -14.45 16.64 15.59
N THR A 474 -13.56 17.06 14.70
CA THR A 474 -13.95 17.84 13.52
C THR A 474 -14.50 16.93 12.44
N ARG A 475 -14.99 17.52 11.34
CA ARG A 475 -15.49 16.75 10.19
C ARG A 475 -14.41 15.86 9.56
N GLU A 476 -13.19 16.36 9.47
CA GLU A 476 -12.03 15.63 8.95
C GLU A 476 -11.59 14.50 9.88
N ASP A 477 -11.65 14.72 11.21
CA ASP A 477 -11.37 13.66 12.18
C ASP A 477 -12.34 12.48 12.01
N LEU A 478 -13.64 12.80 11.92
CA LEU A 478 -14.67 11.78 11.70
C LEU A 478 -14.42 11.03 10.39
N ARG A 479 -14.11 11.74 9.31
CA ARG A 479 -13.79 11.11 8.02
C ARG A 479 -12.63 10.13 8.14
N ILE A 480 -11.53 10.54 8.77
CA ILE A 480 -10.35 9.68 8.96
C ILE A 480 -10.70 8.41 9.74
N LEU A 481 -11.44 8.54 10.84
CA LEU A 481 -11.75 7.42 11.73
C LEU A 481 -12.81 6.48 11.13
N VAL A 482 -13.83 7.03 10.48
CA VAL A 482 -14.87 6.28 9.76
C VAL A 482 -14.25 5.49 8.59
N GLU A 483 -13.44 6.15 7.75
CA GLU A 483 -12.74 5.48 6.64
C GLU A 483 -11.83 4.37 7.15
N PHE A 484 -11.15 4.58 8.28
CA PHE A 484 -10.30 3.58 8.90
C PHE A 484 -11.08 2.35 9.38
N GLU A 485 -12.11 2.52 10.21
CA GLU A 485 -12.84 1.38 10.79
C GLU A 485 -13.55 0.55 9.70
N ASP A 486 -14.06 1.23 8.69
CA ASP A 486 -14.71 0.58 7.57
C ASP A 486 -13.71 -0.18 6.69
N GLU A 487 -12.50 0.37 6.46
CA GLU A 487 -11.39 -0.36 5.84
C GLU A 487 -10.95 -1.56 6.70
N TYR A 488 -10.78 -1.34 8.00
CA TYR A 488 -10.27 -2.35 8.93
C TYR A 488 -11.12 -3.61 8.89
N THR A 489 -12.44 -3.47 8.73
CA THR A 489 -13.38 -4.59 8.62
C THR A 489 -13.41 -5.29 7.25
N ARG A 490 -12.72 -4.76 6.23
CA ARG A 490 -12.56 -5.35 4.89
C ARG A 490 -11.19 -5.99 4.64
N ARG A 491 -10.32 -6.00 5.65
CA ARG A 491 -8.91 -6.43 5.54
C ARG A 491 -8.66 -7.86 5.09
N GLY A 492 -9.63 -8.76 5.22
CA GLY A 492 -9.42 -10.17 4.89
C GLY A 492 -8.22 -10.73 5.66
N ASN A 493 -7.25 -11.31 4.96
CA ASN A 493 -6.03 -11.86 5.56
C ASN A 493 -4.90 -10.84 5.78
N PHE A 494 -5.17 -9.54 5.64
CA PHE A 494 -4.25 -8.51 6.08
C PHE A 494 -4.38 -8.27 7.59
N ARG A 495 -3.24 -8.09 8.26
CA ARG A 495 -3.16 -7.61 9.64
C ARG A 495 -2.52 -6.23 9.67
N LEU A 496 -3.15 -5.33 10.41
CA LEU A 496 -2.62 -3.99 10.65
C LEU A 496 -1.40 -4.09 11.57
N ILE A 497 -0.25 -3.61 11.12
CA ILE A 497 0.97 -3.53 11.93
C ILE A 497 1.27 -2.10 12.36
N PHE A 498 0.73 -1.09 11.64
CA PHE A 498 0.80 0.31 12.07
C PHE A 498 -0.40 1.11 11.55
N PRO A 499 -1.05 1.94 12.38
CA PRO A 499 -0.85 2.06 13.82
C PRO A 499 -1.59 0.95 14.58
N THR A 500 -1.04 0.53 15.71
CA THR A 500 -1.63 -0.36 16.72
C THR A 500 -1.35 0.22 18.11
N ALA A 501 -2.05 -0.21 19.16
CA ALA A 501 -1.80 0.33 20.51
C ALA A 501 -0.32 0.25 20.93
N ASP A 502 0.36 -0.85 20.60
CA ASP A 502 1.75 -1.11 20.96
C ASP A 502 2.78 -0.37 20.10
N THR A 503 2.37 0.19 18.95
CA THR A 503 3.29 0.88 18.02
C THR A 503 3.29 2.40 18.20
N ALA A 504 2.72 2.91 19.29
CA ALA A 504 2.71 4.34 19.60
C ALA A 504 4.12 4.96 19.66
N TYR A 505 5.13 4.20 20.08
CA TYR A 505 6.54 4.67 20.12
C TYR A 505 7.08 5.03 18.73
N MET A 506 6.54 4.43 17.66
CA MET A 506 6.96 4.71 16.28
C MET A 506 6.68 6.14 15.83
N GLN A 507 5.75 6.85 16.49
CA GLN A 507 5.47 8.26 16.21
C GLN A 507 6.71 9.15 16.38
N SER A 508 7.64 8.77 17.28
CA SER A 508 8.90 9.49 17.51
C SER A 508 9.89 9.42 16.33
N TYR A 509 9.77 8.40 15.47
CA TYR A 509 10.67 8.20 14.33
C TYR A 509 10.31 9.05 13.11
N PHE A 510 9.09 9.61 13.06
CA PHE A 510 8.71 10.50 11.98
C PHE A 510 9.63 11.73 11.95
N VAL A 511 9.90 12.25 10.75
CA VAL A 511 10.71 13.46 10.60
C VAL A 511 9.99 14.68 11.17
N GLN A 512 8.66 14.69 11.08
CA GLN A 512 7.77 15.68 11.66
C GLN A 512 6.47 14.97 12.06
N PRO A 513 5.79 15.39 13.14
CA PRO A 513 4.49 14.83 13.49
C PRO A 513 3.49 15.12 12.38
N VAL A 514 2.62 14.14 12.12
CA VAL A 514 1.49 14.27 11.20
C VAL A 514 0.24 14.10 12.04
N TYR A 515 -0.61 15.13 12.10
CA TYR A 515 -1.78 15.13 12.98
C TYR A 515 -2.68 13.91 12.77
N ALA A 516 -2.95 13.54 11.51
CA ALA A 516 -3.75 12.35 11.19
C ALA A 516 -3.17 11.07 11.81
N ASN A 517 -1.83 10.91 11.80
CA ASN A 517 -1.16 9.77 12.43
C ASN A 517 -1.37 9.80 13.95
N LEU A 518 -1.23 10.96 14.59
CA LEU A 518 -1.44 11.11 16.04
C LEU A 518 -2.89 10.80 16.44
N LEU A 519 -3.86 11.30 15.66
CA LEU A 519 -5.29 11.04 15.85
C LEU A 519 -5.59 9.54 15.78
N LEU A 520 -5.19 8.89 14.68
CA LEU A 520 -5.49 7.48 14.47
C LEU A 520 -4.73 6.59 15.47
N GLN A 521 -3.49 6.96 15.82
CA GLN A 521 -2.72 6.24 16.83
C GLN A 521 -3.39 6.30 18.20
N GLN A 522 -3.84 7.48 18.63
CA GLN A 522 -4.56 7.63 19.89
C GLN A 522 -5.92 6.91 19.85
N TRP A 523 -6.57 6.87 18.69
CA TRP A 523 -7.79 6.10 18.48
C TRP A 523 -7.56 4.60 18.68
N GLN A 524 -6.49 4.02 18.12
CA GLN A 524 -6.15 2.60 18.32
C GLN A 524 -5.89 2.27 19.80
N ILE A 525 -5.19 3.14 20.53
CA ILE A 525 -4.99 2.98 21.98
C ILE A 525 -6.34 2.95 22.72
N ASP A 526 -7.28 3.83 22.35
CA ASP A 526 -8.60 3.88 22.99
C ASP A 526 -9.45 2.64 22.63
N GLN A 527 -9.35 2.12 21.40
CA GLN A 527 -10.04 0.89 20.98
C GLN A 527 -9.54 -0.35 21.72
N GLU A 528 -8.23 -0.49 21.92
CA GLU A 528 -7.64 -1.60 22.69
C GLU A 528 -8.08 -1.55 24.16
N ALA A 529 -8.14 -0.34 24.73
CA ALA A 529 -8.46 -0.14 26.14
C ALA A 529 -9.96 -0.27 26.48
N HIS A 530 -10.87 0.07 25.56
CA HIS A 530 -12.32 0.14 25.86
C HIS A 530 -13.18 -0.78 24.98
N GLY A 531 -12.59 -1.49 24.02
CA GLY A 531 -13.29 -2.32 23.04
C GLY A 531 -13.67 -1.54 21.78
N ARG A 532 -13.41 -2.16 20.63
CA ARG A 532 -13.61 -1.52 19.31
C ARG A 532 -15.10 -1.26 19.00
N GLU A 533 -16.02 -2.07 19.53
CA GLU A 533 -17.46 -1.86 19.33
C GLU A 533 -17.94 -0.54 19.92
N VAL A 534 -17.36 -0.11 21.05
CA VAL A 534 -17.71 1.15 21.72
C VAL A 534 -17.31 2.35 20.85
N GLY A 535 -16.11 2.31 20.26
CA GLY A 535 -15.67 3.35 19.33
C GLY A 535 -16.51 3.41 18.06
N ILE A 536 -16.84 2.25 17.48
CA ILE A 536 -17.72 2.17 16.29
C ILE A 536 -19.09 2.77 16.61
N ALA A 537 -19.72 2.39 17.73
CA ALA A 537 -21.03 2.93 18.12
C ALA A 537 -21.00 4.46 18.34
N ARG A 538 -19.89 4.98 18.89
CA ARG A 538 -19.67 6.42 19.05
C ARG A 538 -19.58 7.14 17.70
N LEU A 539 -18.81 6.60 16.75
CA LEU A 539 -18.71 7.18 15.41
C LEU A 539 -20.05 7.11 14.68
N GLU A 540 -20.79 6.01 14.81
CA GLU A 540 -22.09 5.85 14.17
C GLU A 540 -23.12 6.86 14.68
N THR A 541 -23.17 7.08 15.99
CA THR A 541 -24.04 8.11 16.58
C THR A 541 -23.76 9.49 15.98
N LEU A 542 -22.48 9.82 15.77
CA LEU A 542 -22.06 11.10 15.17
C LEU A 542 -22.40 11.17 13.67
N CYS A 543 -22.33 10.05 12.94
CA CYS A 543 -22.78 9.97 11.55
C CYS A 543 -24.29 10.19 11.43
N CYS A 544 -25.10 9.50 12.25
CA CYS A 544 -26.56 9.67 12.25
C CYS A 544 -26.98 11.11 12.55
N GLN A 545 -26.40 11.75 13.58
CA GLN A 545 -26.68 13.14 13.92
C GLN A 545 -26.37 14.10 12.76
N ARG A 546 -25.34 13.79 11.97
CA ARG A 546 -24.96 14.61 10.83
C ARG A 546 -25.94 14.48 9.67
N VAL A 547 -26.44 13.27 9.41
CA VAL A 547 -27.49 13.04 8.41
C VAL A 547 -28.78 13.78 8.81
N ILE A 548 -29.19 13.69 10.08
CA ILE A 548 -30.38 14.39 10.60
C ILE A 548 -30.25 15.91 10.41
N ARG A 549 -29.14 16.51 10.87
CA ARG A 549 -28.93 17.97 10.72
C ARG A 549 -28.90 18.44 9.27
N ARG A 550 -28.48 17.58 8.35
CA ARG A 550 -28.46 17.88 6.92
C ARG A 550 -29.89 17.93 6.38
N LEU A 551 -30.72 16.93 6.71
CA LEU A 551 -32.12 16.89 6.34
C LEU A 551 -32.88 18.09 6.93
N GLU A 552 -32.63 18.42 8.19
CA GLU A 552 -33.23 19.61 8.86
C GLU A 552 -32.82 20.93 8.19
N SER A 553 -31.57 21.06 7.71
CA SER A 553 -31.12 22.26 7.00
C SER A 553 -31.60 22.36 5.54
N GLU A 554 -31.98 21.22 4.95
CA GLU A 554 -32.54 21.15 3.60
C GLU A 554 -34.07 21.43 3.62
N ASP A 555 -34.77 21.13 4.72
CA ASP A 555 -36.19 21.46 4.93
C ASP A 555 -36.46 22.95 5.29
N GLU A 556 -35.44 23.71 5.69
CA GLU A 556 -35.53 25.15 6.01
C GLU A 556 -35.27 26.07 4.80
N CYS A 557 -34.92 25.52 3.63
CA CYS A 557 -34.62 26.24 2.39
C CYS A 557 -35.70 26.01 1.34
#